data_AF-A0A416HGS4-F1
#
_entry.id   AF-A0A416HGS4-F1
#
_cell.length_a   1.000
_cell.length_b   1.000
_cell.length_c   1.000
_cell.angle_alpha   90.00
_cell.angle_beta   90.00
_cell.angle_gamma   90.00
#
_symmetry.space_group_name_H-M   'P 1'
#
loop_
_entity.id
_entity.type
_entity.pdbx_description
1 polymer ?
#
loop_
_entity_poly.entity_id
_entity_poly.type
_entity_poly.pdbx_seq_one_letter_code
_entity_poly.pdbx_strand_id
1 'polypeptide(L)'
;MKKKVMKALVSMGLVSAMLLTACGGTSPSDGSAAVTKEEAAAEETAGAAAQESVQAGSSESVKLRFFNDETWWPYTVWEGRIPEKISEKTGVTFEVTTAADSTALNLMIASGDLGDLILTSDNAKISRLQNSDMCYTLDELAQMAGEESFDVHPVLRLVNTADDGNMYTIMCGYSPDYYMEEYPKAVYETTGLVVRDDIYEAIGSPVINNLDEFEEMLDSVKEQYPDVVPFMYNYTHTNGVIKMLLGSDAGIGGFLDVDGHAKAFIEDPILEDYYERMNDWYLKGYMTDENFAFTSDSDDSDYMAAGKLFALAKYSNTADEMGVTLSEAGCDYSLVQLTDIISNQPGAKHLQTTAGWRGMFVPKSCSDPVAAYHFMKFMYSEEGQCLSLWGEEGVDWNWDEEHSYPVLNYDFESPNEADGMKFWGWIYHDGVRNTLPGYGNEGQTFKAREAATAISETNPVLGMLRMGADSEEQTIMNNLVELYNNMTAKIITASTPEESKALYQEMLSTAKSMGADKLDEWADSKYAEKKAAYDEIKDIGADY
;
A
#
# COMPACT_ATOMS: atom_id res chain seq x y z
N MET A 1 20.53 -24.15 44.59
CA MET A 1 22.00 -24.24 44.48
C MET A 1 22.47 -23.25 43.44
N LYS A 2 23.38 -22.34 43.83
CA LYS A 2 24.29 -21.43 43.10
C LYS A 2 23.90 -20.83 41.72
N LYS A 3 23.69 -19.51 41.74
CA LYS A 3 23.62 -18.51 40.66
C LYS A 3 24.94 -18.31 39.89
N LYS A 4 24.85 -17.88 38.61
CA LYS A 4 25.64 -16.84 37.88
C LYS A 4 24.82 -16.53 36.60
N VAL A 5 24.32 -15.34 36.23
CA VAL A 5 24.78 -13.94 36.12
C VAL A 5 26.09 -13.76 35.37
N MET A 6 26.01 -13.25 34.13
CA MET A 6 26.95 -12.26 33.59
C MET A 6 26.28 -11.45 32.46
N LYS A 7 26.04 -10.15 32.72
CA LYS A 7 25.87 -9.10 31.72
C LYS A 7 27.26 -8.57 31.35
N ALA A 8 27.48 -8.18 30.09
CA ALA A 8 28.57 -7.29 29.73
C ALA A 8 28.20 -6.45 28.49
N LEU A 9 27.81 -5.20 28.76
CA LEU A 9 27.87 -4.06 27.85
C LEU A 9 29.33 -3.68 27.61
N VAL A 10 29.69 -3.35 26.36
CA VAL A 10 30.86 -2.51 26.07
C VAL A 10 30.49 -1.51 24.97
N SER A 11 30.39 -0.25 25.39
CA SER A 11 30.36 0.97 24.58
C SER A 11 31.75 1.62 24.56
N MET A 12 32.30 1.94 23.38
CA MET A 12 33.37 2.92 23.13
C MET A 12 33.75 2.80 21.65
N GLY A 13 33.91 3.82 20.81
CA GLY A 13 33.89 5.27 20.92
C GLY A 13 34.48 5.82 19.60
N LEU A 14 33.87 6.88 19.04
CA LEU A 14 34.36 7.62 17.87
C LEU A 14 35.79 8.17 18.10
N VAL A 15 36.69 8.05 17.12
CA VAL A 15 37.68 9.09 16.76
C VAL A 15 38.03 9.00 15.26
N SER A 16 37.86 10.11 14.55
CA SER A 16 38.24 10.40 13.17
C SER A 16 39.76 10.40 12.93
N ALA A 17 40.20 9.99 11.73
CA ALA A 17 41.41 10.53 11.12
C ALA A 17 41.33 10.43 9.58
N MET A 18 41.13 11.58 8.95
CA MET A 18 41.33 11.81 7.52
C MET A 18 42.82 11.67 7.15
N LEU A 19 43.14 10.96 6.07
CA LEU A 19 44.37 11.15 5.32
C LEU A 19 44.10 11.07 3.82
N LEU A 20 43.85 12.24 3.22
CA LEU A 20 44.09 12.52 1.81
C LEU A 20 45.61 12.50 1.57
N THR A 21 46.08 11.67 0.65
CA THR A 21 47.36 11.89 -0.03
C THR A 21 47.13 11.88 -1.54
N ALA A 22 47.12 13.10 -2.07
CA ALA A 22 47.27 13.39 -3.47
C ALA A 22 48.75 13.28 -3.87
N CYS A 23 49.03 12.59 -4.97
CA CYS A 23 50.16 12.88 -5.84
C CYS A 23 49.71 12.64 -7.28
N GLY A 24 49.48 13.73 -8.03
CA GLY A 24 49.35 13.69 -9.48
C GLY A 24 50.72 13.69 -10.17
N GLY A 25 50.69 13.47 -11.48
CA GLY A 25 51.71 14.03 -12.37
C GLY A 25 52.22 13.14 -13.51
N THR A 26 51.56 13.27 -14.67
CA THR A 26 52.16 13.42 -16.02
C THR A 26 53.01 12.30 -16.64
N SER A 27 52.46 11.72 -17.72
CA SER A 27 53.20 11.16 -18.89
C SER A 27 53.87 12.28 -19.70
N PRO A 28 54.88 12.01 -20.57
CA PRO A 28 54.64 11.38 -21.88
C PRO A 28 55.77 10.49 -22.48
N SER A 29 55.38 9.82 -23.58
CA SER A 29 56.16 9.35 -24.76
C SER A 29 56.69 7.91 -24.85
N ASP A 30 56.02 7.19 -25.76
CA ASP A 30 56.49 6.31 -26.86
C ASP A 30 57.52 5.19 -26.65
N GLY A 31 57.09 3.98 -27.02
CA GLY A 31 57.94 2.81 -27.26
C GLY A 31 57.11 1.61 -27.75
N SER A 32 57.14 1.38 -29.06
CA SER A 32 56.35 0.44 -29.87
C SER A 32 56.62 -1.07 -29.65
N ALA A 33 55.62 -1.87 -30.08
CA ALA A 33 55.61 -3.30 -30.47
C ALA A 33 55.59 -4.35 -29.33
N ALA A 34 54.80 -5.43 -29.38
CA ALA A 34 54.21 -6.14 -30.52
C ALA A 34 52.89 -6.85 -30.15
N VAL A 35 51.95 -6.81 -31.10
CA VAL A 35 50.75 -7.65 -31.20
C VAL A 35 51.14 -8.98 -31.85
N THR A 36 50.61 -10.10 -31.35
CA THR A 36 50.46 -11.33 -32.14
C THR A 36 48.98 -11.71 -32.17
N LYS A 37 48.44 -11.65 -33.39
CA LYS A 37 47.14 -12.14 -33.81
C LYS A 37 47.41 -13.47 -34.53
N GLU A 38 46.66 -14.52 -34.24
CA GLU A 38 46.65 -15.73 -35.05
C GLU A 38 45.19 -16.09 -35.35
N GLU A 39 44.88 -16.12 -36.64
CA GLU A 39 43.58 -16.44 -37.23
C GLU A 39 43.89 -17.16 -38.55
N ALA A 40 43.37 -18.38 -38.72
CA ALA A 40 43.22 -19.13 -39.98
C ALA A 40 42.57 -20.48 -39.63
N ALA A 41 41.64 -21.08 -40.37
CA ALA A 41 40.98 -20.74 -41.62
C ALA A 41 39.68 -21.57 -41.73
N ALA A 42 38.77 -21.10 -42.56
CA ALA A 42 37.51 -21.74 -42.92
C ALA A 42 37.69 -22.87 -43.96
N GLU A 43 36.74 -23.81 -43.98
CA GLU A 43 36.46 -24.64 -45.16
C GLU A 43 34.93 -24.79 -45.32
N GLU A 44 34.43 -24.39 -46.48
CA GLU A 44 33.04 -24.45 -46.94
C GLU A 44 32.81 -25.76 -47.70
N THR A 45 31.67 -26.43 -47.48
CA THR A 45 31.05 -27.29 -48.51
C THR A 45 29.53 -27.25 -48.38
N ALA A 46 28.87 -26.91 -49.49
CA ALA A 46 27.41 -26.86 -49.64
C ALA A 46 26.86 -28.17 -50.24
N GLY A 47 25.65 -28.57 -49.84
CA GLY A 47 24.88 -29.61 -50.55
C GLY A 47 23.62 -30.18 -49.87
N ALA A 48 22.48 -29.52 -50.12
CA ALA A 48 21.12 -30.06 -50.33
C ALA A 48 20.24 -30.68 -49.19
N ALA A 49 19.26 -29.87 -48.77
CA ALA A 49 17.83 -30.12 -48.51
C ALA A 49 17.29 -31.50 -48.05
N ALA A 50 16.64 -31.49 -46.87
CA ALA A 50 15.41 -32.23 -46.57
C ALA A 50 14.60 -31.48 -45.49
N GLN A 51 13.29 -31.33 -45.70
CA GLN A 51 12.32 -30.73 -44.76
C GLN A 51 12.26 -31.51 -43.45
N GLU A 52 12.29 -30.82 -42.32
CA GLU A 52 11.70 -31.30 -41.07
C GLU A 52 11.21 -30.13 -40.19
N SER A 53 10.04 -30.37 -39.63
CA SER A 53 9.26 -29.65 -38.62
C SER A 53 9.86 -28.41 -37.94
N VAL A 54 9.09 -27.32 -37.96
CA VAL A 54 9.27 -26.13 -37.11
C VAL A 54 9.23 -26.58 -35.65
N GLN A 55 10.42 -26.73 -35.07
CA GLN A 55 10.63 -26.80 -33.64
C GLN A 55 10.49 -25.36 -33.10
N ALA A 56 9.63 -25.18 -32.10
CA ALA A 56 9.45 -23.91 -31.40
C ALA A 56 10.82 -23.40 -30.93
N GLY A 57 11.28 -22.32 -31.55
CA GLY A 57 12.47 -21.60 -31.09
C GLY A 57 12.10 -20.90 -29.80
N SER A 58 12.87 -21.16 -28.73
CA SER A 58 12.92 -20.30 -27.57
C SER A 58 13.27 -18.88 -28.06
N SER A 59 12.32 -17.95 -28.03
CA SER A 59 12.66 -16.53 -28.07
C SER A 59 13.57 -16.26 -26.88
N GLU A 60 14.76 -15.71 -27.12
CA GLU A 60 15.62 -15.22 -26.05
C GLU A 60 14.81 -14.22 -25.22
N SER A 61 14.58 -14.53 -23.94
CA SER A 61 13.83 -13.65 -23.05
C SER A 61 14.58 -12.33 -22.86
N VAL A 62 13.90 -11.19 -22.97
CA VAL A 62 14.45 -9.87 -22.67
C VAL A 62 14.59 -9.75 -21.15
N LYS A 63 15.77 -9.35 -20.68
CA LYS A 63 16.03 -9.12 -19.25
C LYS A 63 16.03 -7.62 -18.97
N LEU A 64 15.11 -7.16 -18.11
CA LEU A 64 14.95 -5.76 -17.72
C LEU A 64 15.34 -5.53 -16.25
N ARG A 65 15.77 -4.32 -15.88
CA ARG A 65 15.99 -3.91 -14.49
C ARG A 65 14.70 -3.40 -13.87
N PHE A 66 14.25 -4.06 -12.81
CA PHE A 66 13.07 -3.70 -12.05
C PHE A 66 13.49 -3.15 -10.69
N PHE A 67 13.20 -1.88 -10.45
CA PHE A 67 13.43 -1.24 -9.16
C PHE A 67 12.12 -1.11 -8.39
N ASN A 68 12.07 -1.70 -7.20
CA ASN A 68 10.97 -1.55 -6.25
C ASN A 68 11.37 -0.58 -5.13
N ASP A 69 10.65 0.52 -4.98
CA ASP A 69 10.90 1.54 -3.96
C ASP A 69 10.40 1.14 -2.55
N GLU A 70 9.63 0.08 -2.44
CA GLU A 70 8.94 -0.30 -1.21
C GLU A 70 9.76 -1.28 -0.38
N THR A 71 10.34 -0.77 0.71
CA THR A 71 11.31 -1.49 1.57
C THR A 71 10.74 -2.72 2.28
N TRP A 72 9.42 -2.82 2.37
CA TRP A 72 8.70 -3.91 3.03
C TRP A 72 8.39 -5.08 2.08
N TRP A 73 8.62 -4.91 0.78
CA TRP A 73 8.32 -5.93 -0.23
C TRP A 73 9.17 -7.20 -0.03
N PRO A 74 8.57 -8.40 0.02
CA PRO A 74 9.28 -9.62 0.43
C PRO A 74 10.21 -10.16 -0.67
N TYR A 75 9.91 -9.89 -1.94
CA TYR A 75 10.62 -10.49 -3.05
C TYR A 75 11.79 -9.62 -3.54
N THR A 76 12.97 -10.23 -3.62
CA THR A 76 14.19 -9.59 -4.11
C THR A 76 14.72 -10.23 -5.40
N VAL A 77 14.05 -11.28 -5.88
CA VAL A 77 14.42 -12.04 -7.07
C VAL A 77 13.15 -12.39 -7.84
N TRP A 78 13.19 -12.27 -9.17
CA TRP A 78 12.12 -12.71 -10.06
C TRP A 78 12.23 -14.21 -10.33
N GLU A 79 11.73 -15.01 -9.40
CA GLU A 79 11.75 -16.48 -9.46
C GLU A 79 10.50 -17.07 -8.81
N GLY A 80 10.18 -18.32 -9.17
CA GLY A 80 8.98 -19.01 -8.71
C GLY A 80 8.06 -19.38 -9.87
N ARG A 81 7.11 -20.27 -9.59
CA ARG A 81 6.19 -20.82 -10.60
C ARG A 81 5.41 -19.73 -11.33
N ILE A 82 4.94 -18.70 -10.62
CA ILE A 82 4.15 -17.61 -11.20
C ILE A 82 5.02 -16.66 -12.03
N PRO A 83 6.16 -16.12 -11.53
CA PRO A 83 7.12 -15.37 -12.34
C PRO A 83 7.57 -16.08 -13.63
N GLU A 84 7.86 -17.39 -13.55
CA GLU A 84 8.25 -18.19 -14.73
C GLU A 84 7.15 -18.20 -15.80
N LYS A 85 5.89 -18.41 -15.40
CA LYS A 85 4.74 -18.40 -16.33
C LYS A 85 4.48 -17.03 -16.94
N ILE A 86 4.64 -15.97 -16.15
CA ILE A 86 4.54 -14.60 -16.67
C ILE A 86 5.66 -14.36 -17.68
N SER A 87 6.89 -14.81 -17.40
CA SER A 87 8.02 -14.71 -18.33
C SER A 87 7.81 -15.52 -19.62
N GLU A 88 7.20 -16.70 -19.56
CA GLU A 88 6.82 -17.49 -20.74
C GLU A 88 5.82 -16.75 -21.65
N LYS A 89 4.86 -16.05 -21.04
CA LYS A 89 3.80 -15.30 -21.77
C LYS A 89 4.29 -13.99 -22.35
N THR A 90 5.18 -13.30 -21.64
CA THR A 90 5.64 -11.95 -21.99
C THR A 90 6.99 -11.93 -22.71
N GLY A 91 7.79 -12.98 -22.57
CA GLY A 91 9.18 -12.99 -22.99
C GLY A 91 10.08 -12.10 -22.13
N VAL A 92 9.62 -11.62 -20.97
CA VAL A 92 10.35 -10.67 -20.10
C VAL A 92 10.76 -11.34 -18.79
N THR A 93 11.99 -11.09 -18.36
CA THR A 93 12.53 -11.48 -17.04
C THR A 93 13.14 -10.26 -16.35
N PHE A 94 13.30 -10.30 -15.03
CA PHE A 94 13.82 -9.15 -14.28
C PHE A 94 15.10 -9.41 -13.49
N GLU A 95 15.96 -8.38 -13.47
CA GLU A 95 16.88 -8.13 -12.36
C GLU A 95 16.18 -7.21 -11.36
N VAL A 96 15.78 -7.77 -10.23
CA VAL A 96 15.03 -7.05 -9.20
C VAL A 96 16.00 -6.37 -8.23
N THR A 97 15.72 -5.11 -7.91
CA THR A 97 16.36 -4.38 -6.81
C THR A 97 15.28 -3.74 -5.95
N THR A 98 15.23 -4.12 -4.68
CA THR A 98 14.35 -3.48 -3.68
C THR A 98 15.13 -2.40 -2.93
N ALA A 99 14.50 -1.26 -2.70
CA ALA A 99 15.07 -0.15 -1.96
C ALA A 99 15.47 -0.57 -0.54
N ALA A 100 16.65 -0.13 -0.10
CA ALA A 100 17.10 -0.34 1.28
C ALA A 100 16.50 0.68 2.25
N ASP A 101 16.12 1.86 1.76
CA ASP A 101 15.49 2.94 2.51
C ASP A 101 14.69 3.86 1.57
N SER A 102 13.90 4.75 2.15
CA SER A 102 13.02 5.67 1.43
C SER A 102 13.74 6.71 0.55
N THR A 103 15.06 6.83 0.64
CA THR A 103 15.86 7.81 -0.14
C THR A 103 16.39 7.26 -1.45
N ALA A 104 16.39 5.93 -1.64
CA ALA A 104 17.00 5.26 -2.78
C ALA A 104 16.45 5.77 -4.14
N LEU A 105 15.14 5.82 -4.31
CA LEU A 105 14.53 6.31 -5.56
C LEU A 105 14.84 7.78 -5.83
N ASN A 106 14.89 8.63 -4.79
CA ASN A 106 15.24 10.04 -4.95
C ASN A 106 16.68 10.21 -5.48
N LEU A 107 17.61 9.36 -5.04
CA LEU A 107 18.99 9.34 -5.55
C LEU A 107 19.04 8.87 -7.01
N MET A 108 18.25 7.84 -7.37
CA MET A 108 18.14 7.39 -8.76
C MET A 108 17.61 8.50 -9.66
N ILE A 109 16.52 9.18 -9.25
CA ILE A 109 15.95 10.33 -9.98
C ILE A 109 16.96 11.46 -10.12
N ALA A 110 17.73 11.78 -9.07
CA ALA A 110 18.77 12.81 -9.16
C ALA A 110 19.93 12.42 -10.09
N SER A 111 20.23 11.13 -10.22
CA SER A 111 21.30 10.62 -11.08
C SER A 111 20.90 10.48 -12.55
N GLY A 112 19.61 10.28 -12.83
CA GLY A 112 19.08 9.98 -14.15
C GLY A 112 19.21 8.51 -14.61
N ASP A 113 19.89 7.64 -13.84
CA ASP A 113 19.88 6.19 -14.08
C ASP A 113 18.72 5.55 -13.32
N LEU A 114 17.58 5.48 -13.99
CA LEU A 114 16.30 5.06 -13.41
C LEU A 114 15.98 3.58 -13.59
N GLY A 115 16.77 2.83 -14.37
CA GLY A 115 16.40 1.45 -14.70
C GLY A 115 15.47 1.34 -15.90
N ASP A 116 14.74 0.23 -15.96
CA ASP A 116 13.78 -0.10 -17.01
C ASP A 116 12.34 -0.01 -16.51
N LEU A 117 12.08 -0.40 -15.26
CA LEU A 117 10.81 -0.29 -14.57
C LEU A 117 11.01 0.21 -13.13
N ILE A 118 10.14 1.11 -12.68
CA ILE A 118 10.09 1.61 -11.31
C ILE A 118 8.70 1.35 -10.73
N LEU A 119 8.65 0.71 -9.57
CA LEU A 119 7.45 0.55 -8.77
C LEU A 119 7.53 1.44 -7.51
N THR A 120 6.48 2.22 -7.23
CA THR A 120 6.40 3.02 -6.01
C THR A 120 4.94 3.32 -5.63
N SER A 121 4.68 3.42 -4.32
CA SER A 121 3.42 3.86 -3.73
C SER A 121 3.51 5.24 -3.07
N ASP A 122 4.67 5.92 -3.15
CA ASP A 122 4.85 7.25 -2.58
C ASP A 122 4.27 8.31 -3.52
N ASN A 123 3.24 9.03 -3.07
CA ASN A 123 2.53 10.02 -3.89
C ASN A 123 3.43 11.12 -4.45
N ALA A 124 4.43 11.59 -3.69
CA ALA A 124 5.35 12.61 -4.19
C ALA A 124 6.27 12.04 -5.27
N LYS A 125 6.76 10.80 -5.09
CA LYS A 125 7.59 10.13 -6.11
C LYS A 125 6.78 9.77 -7.35
N ILE A 126 5.52 9.34 -7.21
CA ILE A 126 4.55 9.15 -8.30
C ILE A 126 4.41 10.43 -9.11
N SER A 127 4.10 11.56 -8.46
CA SER A 127 3.97 12.86 -9.15
C SER A 127 5.25 13.27 -9.88
N ARG A 128 6.43 12.90 -9.37
CA ARG A 128 7.72 13.18 -10.00
C ARG A 128 7.99 12.30 -11.24
N LEU A 129 7.54 11.05 -11.20
CA LEU A 129 7.66 10.09 -12.32
C LEU A 129 6.62 10.34 -13.42
N GLN A 130 5.51 11.03 -13.11
CA GLN A 130 4.52 11.52 -14.09
C GLN A 130 5.04 12.73 -14.88
N ASN A 131 6.16 12.55 -15.59
CA ASN A 131 6.84 13.57 -16.36
C ASN A 131 7.39 12.98 -17.66
N SER A 132 7.03 13.59 -18.79
CA SER A 132 7.35 13.09 -20.14
C SER A 132 8.82 13.21 -20.52
N ASP A 133 9.60 14.03 -19.82
CA ASP A 133 11.06 14.05 -19.93
C ASP A 133 11.71 12.89 -19.18
N MET A 134 11.02 12.28 -18.21
CA MET A 134 11.55 11.25 -17.31
C MET A 134 11.05 9.85 -17.64
N CYS A 135 9.76 9.71 -17.94
CA CYS A 135 9.08 8.44 -18.19
C CYS A 135 8.34 8.48 -19.53
N TYR A 136 8.21 7.32 -20.16
CA TYR A 136 7.29 7.14 -21.28
C TYR A 136 5.85 7.19 -20.79
N THR A 137 4.97 7.77 -21.61
CA THR A 137 3.53 7.62 -21.43
C THR A 137 3.08 6.24 -21.91
N LEU A 138 1.99 5.71 -21.39
CA LEU A 138 1.42 4.44 -21.85
C LEU A 138 1.00 4.49 -23.32
N ASP A 139 0.54 5.65 -23.80
CA ASP A 139 0.17 5.84 -25.21
C ASP A 139 1.43 5.93 -26.12
N GLU A 140 2.53 6.54 -25.66
CA GLU A 140 3.81 6.49 -26.39
C GLU A 140 4.33 5.05 -26.52
N LEU A 141 4.28 4.29 -25.41
CA LEU A 141 4.67 2.87 -25.39
C LEU A 141 3.82 2.03 -26.35
N ALA A 142 2.50 2.25 -26.35
CA ALA A 142 1.57 1.59 -27.27
C ALA A 142 1.93 1.89 -28.74
N GLN A 143 2.22 3.15 -29.06
CA GLN A 143 2.63 3.56 -30.41
C GLN A 143 3.96 2.92 -30.84
N MET A 144 4.92 2.79 -29.92
CA MET A 144 6.17 2.07 -30.20
C MET A 144 5.93 0.58 -30.49
N ALA A 145 4.93 -0.01 -29.85
CA ALA A 145 4.51 -1.39 -30.09
C ALA A 145 3.60 -1.56 -31.33
N GLY A 146 3.25 -0.47 -32.02
CA GLY A 146 2.42 -0.48 -33.24
C GLY A 146 0.91 -0.39 -33.00
N GLU A 147 0.50 0.06 -31.82
CA GLU A 147 -0.90 0.31 -31.45
C GLU A 147 -1.22 1.82 -31.51
N GLU A 148 -2.51 2.20 -31.53
CA GLU A 148 -2.90 3.61 -31.59
C GLU A 148 -2.73 4.32 -30.24
N SER A 149 -3.14 3.63 -29.16
CA SER A 149 -3.10 4.08 -27.77
C SER A 149 -3.13 2.88 -26.83
N PHE A 150 -2.88 3.09 -25.54
CA PHE A 150 -3.10 2.07 -24.53
C PHE A 150 -4.61 1.88 -24.33
N ASP A 151 -5.12 0.69 -24.57
CA ASP A 151 -6.55 0.40 -24.42
C ASP A 151 -6.94 0.35 -22.95
N VAL A 152 -7.84 1.23 -22.52
CA VAL A 152 -8.27 1.37 -21.13
C VAL A 152 -9.63 2.07 -21.07
N HIS A 153 -10.46 1.63 -20.13
CA HIS A 153 -11.77 2.22 -19.88
C HIS A 153 -11.67 3.74 -19.60
N PRO A 154 -12.60 4.58 -20.11
CA PRO A 154 -12.54 6.03 -19.93
C PRO A 154 -12.42 6.49 -18.48
N VAL A 155 -13.11 5.83 -17.54
CA VAL A 155 -13.00 6.13 -16.10
C VAL A 155 -11.58 5.89 -15.59
N LEU A 156 -10.98 4.74 -15.91
CA LEU A 156 -9.60 4.43 -15.52
C LEU A 156 -8.61 5.39 -16.19
N ARG A 157 -8.85 5.78 -17.44
CA ARG A 157 -8.05 6.79 -18.14
C ARG A 157 -8.10 8.13 -17.41
N LEU A 158 -9.28 8.63 -17.05
CA LEU A 158 -9.45 9.90 -16.34
C LEU A 158 -8.73 9.85 -14.97
N VAL A 159 -8.95 8.79 -14.19
CA VAL A 159 -8.38 8.63 -12.85
C VAL A 159 -6.85 8.57 -12.86
N ASN A 160 -6.25 8.06 -13.94
CA ASN A 160 -4.80 7.91 -14.09
C ASN A 160 -4.13 9.02 -14.93
N THR A 161 -4.90 9.97 -15.45
CA THR A 161 -4.34 11.10 -16.21
C THR A 161 -3.67 12.10 -15.26
N ALA A 162 -2.38 12.34 -15.50
CA ALA A 162 -1.58 13.32 -14.76
C ALA A 162 -1.94 14.77 -15.19
N ASP A 163 -1.41 15.76 -14.47
CA ASP A 163 -1.70 17.17 -14.72
C ASP A 163 -1.25 17.69 -16.10
N ASP A 164 -0.28 17.01 -16.73
CA ASP A 164 0.17 17.32 -18.09
C ASP A 164 -0.74 16.72 -19.19
N GLY A 165 -1.80 16.01 -18.80
CA GLY A 165 -2.75 15.36 -19.69
C GLY A 165 -2.33 13.98 -20.18
N ASN A 166 -1.22 13.43 -19.69
CA ASN A 166 -0.72 12.12 -20.10
C ASN A 166 -0.96 11.05 -19.02
N MET A 167 -0.95 9.78 -19.46
CA MET A 167 -1.06 8.62 -18.58
C MET A 167 0.27 7.87 -18.58
N TYR A 168 0.87 7.69 -17.41
CA TYR A 168 2.21 7.06 -17.25
C TYR A 168 2.14 5.66 -16.65
N THR A 169 1.02 5.34 -16.01
CA THR A 169 0.77 4.09 -15.32
C THR A 169 -0.75 3.93 -15.15
N ILE A 170 -1.21 2.73 -14.82
CA ILE A 170 -2.52 2.53 -14.21
C ILE A 170 -2.26 2.13 -12.76
N MET A 171 -2.91 2.84 -11.86
CA MET A 171 -2.70 2.68 -10.44
C MET A 171 -3.40 1.43 -9.91
N CYS A 172 -2.69 0.69 -9.06
CA CYS A 172 -3.19 -0.56 -8.46
C CYS A 172 -4.28 -0.29 -7.43
N GLY A 173 -5.21 -1.23 -7.28
CA GLY A 173 -6.18 -1.29 -6.18
C GLY A 173 -7.38 -0.38 -6.35
N TYR A 174 -7.69 0.06 -7.56
CA TYR A 174 -8.90 0.82 -7.86
C TYR A 174 -9.79 0.11 -8.86
N SER A 175 -11.08 0.06 -8.55
CA SER A 175 -12.14 -0.36 -9.46
C SER A 175 -13.25 0.69 -9.43
N PRO A 176 -13.76 1.13 -10.58
CA PRO A 176 -14.89 2.05 -10.64
C PRO A 176 -16.19 1.36 -10.20
N ASP A 177 -17.18 2.15 -9.78
CA ASP A 177 -18.44 1.63 -9.21
C ASP A 177 -19.16 0.65 -10.16
N TYR A 178 -19.24 0.95 -11.46
CA TYR A 178 -19.85 0.02 -12.43
C TYR A 178 -19.19 -1.36 -12.40
N TYR A 179 -17.88 -1.41 -12.16
CA TYR A 179 -17.12 -2.64 -12.16
C TYR A 179 -17.28 -3.37 -10.81
N MET A 180 -17.33 -2.63 -9.70
CA MET A 180 -17.66 -3.20 -8.40
C MET A 180 -19.08 -3.82 -8.40
N GLU A 181 -20.05 -3.18 -9.07
CA GLU A 181 -21.44 -3.65 -9.16
C GLU A 181 -21.59 -4.99 -9.91
N GLU A 182 -20.69 -5.30 -10.85
CA GLU A 182 -20.65 -6.60 -11.54
C GLU A 182 -20.23 -7.76 -10.62
N TYR A 183 -19.51 -7.45 -9.54
CA TYR A 183 -19.00 -8.42 -8.59
C TYR A 183 -19.53 -8.09 -7.19
N PRO A 184 -20.79 -8.42 -6.87
CA PRO A 184 -21.42 -8.06 -5.59
C PRO A 184 -20.77 -8.71 -4.35
N LYS A 185 -19.77 -9.58 -4.55
CA LYS A 185 -18.93 -10.17 -3.49
C LYS A 185 -17.60 -9.46 -3.30
N ALA A 186 -17.24 -8.52 -4.17
CA ALA A 186 -16.11 -7.62 -3.95
C ALA A 186 -16.45 -6.67 -2.79
N VAL A 187 -15.48 -6.47 -1.90
CA VAL A 187 -15.62 -5.70 -0.66
C VAL A 187 -14.40 -4.81 -0.51
N TYR A 188 -14.53 -3.65 0.13
CA TYR A 188 -13.37 -2.78 0.33
C TYR A 188 -12.46 -3.29 1.45
N GLU A 189 -11.14 -3.24 1.19
CA GLU A 189 -10.17 -3.34 2.27
C GLU A 189 -10.29 -2.14 3.21
N THR A 190 -10.19 -2.38 4.50
CA THR A 190 -10.38 -1.35 5.51
C THR A 190 -9.68 -1.71 6.82
N THR A 191 -9.81 -0.82 7.79
CA THR A 191 -9.41 -0.98 9.18
C THR A 191 -10.31 -1.98 9.93
N GLY A 192 -9.82 -2.49 11.06
CA GLY A 192 -10.52 -3.48 11.87
C GLY A 192 -10.26 -3.29 13.36
N LEU A 193 -11.16 -3.86 14.17
CA LEU A 193 -11.07 -3.91 15.62
C LEU A 193 -11.13 -5.36 16.08
N VAL A 194 -10.06 -5.84 16.68
CA VAL A 194 -9.96 -7.22 17.19
C VAL A 194 -9.85 -7.22 18.71
N VAL A 195 -10.31 -8.30 19.33
CA VAL A 195 -10.17 -8.60 20.75
C VAL A 195 -9.63 -10.00 20.95
N ARG A 196 -8.94 -10.26 22.07
CA ARG A 196 -8.56 -11.63 22.43
C ARG A 196 -9.77 -12.47 22.82
N ASP A 197 -9.85 -13.69 22.29
CA ASP A 197 -10.96 -14.60 22.53
C ASP A 197 -11.07 -15.04 24.00
N ASP A 198 -9.96 -15.38 24.66
CA ASP A 198 -9.92 -15.89 26.03
C ASP A 198 -10.52 -14.93 27.07
N ILE A 199 -10.14 -13.65 26.99
CA ILE A 199 -10.69 -12.60 27.87
C ILE A 199 -12.13 -12.29 27.45
N TYR A 200 -12.40 -12.19 26.14
CA TYR A 200 -13.73 -11.87 25.64
C TYR A 200 -14.78 -12.94 26.05
N GLU A 201 -14.43 -14.22 25.98
CA GLU A 201 -15.26 -15.34 26.48
C GLU A 201 -15.44 -15.28 28.00
N ALA A 202 -14.37 -15.00 28.74
CA ALA A 202 -14.43 -14.96 30.20
C ALA A 202 -15.33 -13.85 30.74
N ILE A 203 -15.44 -12.72 30.03
CA ILE A 203 -16.38 -11.63 30.35
C ILE A 203 -17.79 -11.84 29.75
N GLY A 204 -18.02 -12.98 29.10
CA GLY A 204 -19.35 -13.40 28.62
C GLY A 204 -19.66 -13.07 27.16
N SER A 205 -18.66 -12.70 26.36
CA SER A 205 -18.76 -12.38 24.92
C SER A 205 -19.89 -11.39 24.61
N PRO A 206 -19.91 -10.20 25.24
CA PRO A 206 -20.96 -9.21 25.00
C PRO A 206 -21.01 -8.80 23.53
N VAL A 207 -22.21 -8.79 22.93
CA VAL A 207 -22.39 -8.24 21.59
C VAL A 207 -22.12 -6.74 21.65
N ILE A 208 -21.21 -6.24 20.80
CA ILE A 208 -20.80 -4.83 20.77
C ILE A 208 -21.35 -4.18 19.50
N ASN A 209 -22.31 -3.28 19.65
CA ASN A 209 -23.00 -2.61 18.54
C ASN A 209 -22.56 -1.14 18.36
N ASN A 210 -21.90 -0.56 19.35
CA ASN A 210 -21.53 0.85 19.34
C ASN A 210 -20.32 1.13 20.25
N LEU A 211 -19.77 2.34 20.14
CA LEU A 211 -18.61 2.78 20.92
C LEU A 211 -18.84 2.82 22.44
N ASP A 212 -20.07 3.05 22.90
CA ASP A 212 -20.37 3.09 24.33
C ASP A 212 -20.37 1.66 24.92
N GLU A 213 -20.95 0.68 24.22
CA GLU A 213 -20.86 -0.74 24.58
C GLU A 213 -19.41 -1.25 24.53
N PHE A 214 -18.63 -0.79 23.55
CA PHE A 214 -17.20 -1.10 23.48
C PHE A 214 -16.45 -0.55 24.71
N GLU A 215 -16.75 0.68 25.13
CA GLU A 215 -16.17 1.29 26.32
C GLU A 215 -16.54 0.54 27.61
N GLU A 216 -17.79 0.12 27.77
CA GLU A 216 -18.23 -0.72 28.91
C GLU A 216 -17.46 -2.06 28.97
N MET A 217 -17.13 -2.62 27.81
CA MET A 217 -16.28 -3.82 27.72
C MET A 217 -14.83 -3.51 28.14
N LEU A 218 -14.24 -2.40 27.69
CA LEU A 218 -12.89 -1.98 28.11
C LEU A 218 -12.82 -1.77 29.64
N ASP A 219 -13.87 -1.20 30.23
CA ASP A 219 -13.99 -1.04 31.68
C ASP A 219 -13.98 -2.39 32.40
N SER A 220 -14.83 -3.32 31.94
CA SER A 220 -14.92 -4.67 32.49
C SER A 220 -13.58 -5.43 32.43
N VAL A 221 -12.83 -5.25 31.34
CA VAL A 221 -11.48 -5.82 31.16
C VAL A 221 -10.50 -5.18 32.13
N LYS A 222 -10.54 -3.85 32.27
CA LYS A 222 -9.66 -3.13 33.20
C LYS A 222 -9.85 -3.58 34.65
N GLU A 223 -11.09 -3.80 35.07
CA GLU A 223 -11.41 -4.25 36.42
C GLU A 223 -10.95 -5.70 36.69
N GLN A 224 -11.16 -6.60 35.72
CA GLN A 224 -10.93 -8.04 35.90
C GLN A 224 -9.50 -8.48 35.52
N TYR A 225 -8.85 -7.77 34.62
CA TYR A 225 -7.52 -8.08 34.07
C TYR A 225 -6.59 -6.86 34.18
N PRO A 226 -6.24 -6.41 35.41
CA PRO A 226 -5.51 -5.16 35.62
C PRO A 226 -4.08 -5.14 35.05
N ASP A 227 -3.51 -6.32 34.74
CA ASP A 227 -2.18 -6.47 34.13
C ASP A 227 -2.23 -6.43 32.59
N VAL A 228 -3.42 -6.34 31.99
CA VAL A 228 -3.64 -6.23 30.54
C VAL A 228 -4.06 -4.80 30.21
N VAL A 229 -3.48 -4.23 29.16
CA VAL A 229 -3.91 -2.95 28.61
C VAL A 229 -5.21 -3.18 27.82
N PRO A 230 -6.33 -2.52 28.17
CA PRO A 230 -7.60 -2.76 27.49
C PRO A 230 -7.58 -2.49 25.99
N PHE A 231 -6.99 -1.37 25.55
CA PHE A 231 -7.03 -0.96 24.15
C PHE A 231 -5.72 -0.30 23.68
N MET A 232 -5.33 -0.62 22.45
CA MET A 232 -4.31 0.08 21.66
C MET A 232 -4.77 0.19 20.20
N TYR A 233 -4.20 1.15 19.49
CA TYR A 233 -4.28 1.20 18.03
C TYR A 233 -2.87 1.14 17.43
N ASN A 234 -2.75 0.59 16.21
CA ASN A 234 -1.49 0.55 15.50
C ASN A 234 -1.03 1.97 15.14
N TYR A 235 0.19 2.33 15.54
CA TYR A 235 0.69 3.69 15.38
C TYR A 235 0.86 4.09 13.90
N THR A 236 1.34 3.17 13.06
CA THR A 236 1.63 3.39 11.63
C THR A 236 0.37 3.57 10.79
N HIS A 237 -0.65 2.76 11.07
CA HIS A 237 -1.94 2.74 10.36
C HIS A 237 -2.98 3.64 11.02
N THR A 238 -2.61 4.28 12.14
CA THR A 238 -3.45 5.17 12.93
C THR A 238 -4.70 4.46 13.46
N ASN A 239 -5.59 5.20 14.13
CA ASN A 239 -6.80 4.65 14.71
C ASN A 239 -8.01 4.74 13.76
N GLY A 240 -7.86 4.20 12.54
CA GLY A 240 -8.86 4.31 11.47
C GLY A 240 -10.26 3.85 11.91
N VAL A 241 -10.36 2.70 12.57
CA VAL A 241 -11.67 2.11 12.93
C VAL A 241 -12.46 2.98 13.90
N ILE A 242 -11.82 3.61 14.88
CA ILE A 242 -12.53 4.49 15.81
C ILE A 242 -12.99 5.76 15.10
N LYS A 243 -12.20 6.31 14.17
CA LYS A 243 -12.63 7.45 13.35
C LYS A 243 -13.80 7.07 12.42
N MET A 244 -13.71 5.92 11.75
CA MET A 244 -14.78 5.35 10.91
C MET A 244 -16.10 5.27 11.67
N LEU A 245 -16.05 4.78 12.92
CA LEU A 245 -17.20 4.68 13.82
C LEU A 245 -17.75 6.04 14.27
N LEU A 246 -16.95 7.10 14.22
CA LEU A 246 -17.37 8.49 14.48
C LEU A 246 -17.86 9.21 13.21
N GLY A 247 -17.68 8.60 12.03
CA GLY A 247 -18.28 9.07 10.78
C GLY A 247 -17.30 9.54 9.70
N SER A 248 -16.00 9.29 9.84
CA SER A 248 -15.01 9.46 8.76
C SER A 248 -13.73 8.73 9.09
N ASP A 249 -13.09 8.07 8.12
CA ASP A 249 -11.75 7.50 8.25
C ASP A 249 -10.79 8.07 7.20
N ALA A 250 -10.94 9.36 6.91
CA ALA A 250 -10.08 10.09 5.98
C ALA A 250 -8.59 9.84 6.25
N GLY A 251 -7.86 9.48 5.18
CA GLY A 251 -6.44 9.18 5.24
C GLY A 251 -5.61 10.40 5.64
N ILE A 252 -4.64 10.19 6.53
CA ILE A 252 -3.65 11.21 6.89
C ILE A 252 -2.84 11.58 5.64
N GLY A 253 -2.66 12.88 5.40
CA GLY A 253 -1.96 13.38 4.21
C GLY A 253 -2.84 13.43 2.95
N GLY A 254 -4.14 13.21 3.08
CA GLY A 254 -5.11 13.30 2.00
C GLY A 254 -6.14 14.42 2.19
N PHE A 255 -7.24 14.28 1.45
CA PHE A 255 -8.37 15.19 1.45
C PHE A 255 -9.68 14.43 1.73
N LEU A 256 -10.67 15.13 2.27
CA LEU A 256 -12.03 14.64 2.42
C LEU A 256 -13.04 15.67 1.89
N ASP A 257 -14.25 15.22 1.58
CA ASP A 257 -15.36 16.09 1.20
C ASP A 257 -16.11 16.55 2.46
N VAL A 258 -16.13 17.86 2.69
CA VAL A 258 -16.94 18.50 3.73
C VAL A 258 -17.95 19.43 3.05
N ASP A 259 -19.22 19.02 3.06
CA ASP A 259 -20.34 19.79 2.49
C ASP A 259 -20.15 20.19 1.00
N GLY A 260 -19.55 19.32 0.20
CA GLY A 260 -19.28 19.52 -1.22
C GLY A 260 -17.95 20.19 -1.52
N HIS A 261 -17.10 20.40 -0.50
CA HIS A 261 -15.81 21.07 -0.63
C HIS A 261 -14.66 20.15 -0.19
N ALA A 262 -13.59 20.11 -0.99
CA ALA A 262 -12.40 19.36 -0.60
C ALA A 262 -11.64 20.09 0.51
N LYS A 263 -11.38 19.39 1.61
CA LYS A 263 -10.67 19.86 2.79
C LYS A 263 -9.47 18.99 3.12
N ALA A 264 -8.40 19.56 3.66
CA ALA A 264 -7.29 18.78 4.17
C ALA A 264 -7.72 17.90 5.35
N PHE A 265 -7.17 16.68 5.46
CA PHE A 265 -7.52 15.69 6.49
C PHE A 265 -7.52 16.22 7.93
N ILE A 266 -6.68 17.23 8.24
CA ILE A 266 -6.54 17.80 9.59
C ILE A 266 -7.75 18.65 9.99
N GLU A 267 -8.60 19.02 9.03
CA GLU A 267 -9.83 19.78 9.22
C GLU A 267 -11.08 18.87 9.19
N ASP A 268 -10.89 17.56 9.29
CA ASP A 268 -11.99 16.62 9.41
C ASP A 268 -12.85 16.94 10.65
N PRO A 269 -14.15 17.23 10.49
CA PRO A 269 -15.04 17.60 11.59
C PRO A 269 -15.09 16.58 12.73
N ILE A 270 -14.84 15.29 12.47
CA ILE A 270 -14.91 14.24 13.50
C ILE A 270 -13.73 14.30 14.47
N LEU A 271 -12.64 15.01 14.14
CA LEU A 271 -11.41 14.97 14.94
C LEU A 271 -11.61 15.52 16.35
N GLU A 272 -12.54 16.47 16.56
CA GLU A 272 -12.85 16.95 17.90
C GLU A 272 -13.42 15.83 18.78
N ASP A 273 -14.45 15.14 18.29
CA ASP A 273 -15.10 14.03 18.99
C ASP A 273 -14.14 12.84 19.16
N TYR A 274 -13.28 12.59 18.17
CA TYR A 274 -12.22 11.59 18.25
C TYR A 274 -11.24 11.90 19.39
N TYR A 275 -10.70 13.12 19.45
CA TYR A 275 -9.75 13.47 20.50
C TYR A 275 -10.39 13.53 21.89
N GLU A 276 -11.66 13.93 21.99
CA GLU A 276 -12.42 13.87 23.24
C GLU A 276 -12.53 12.42 23.74
N ARG A 277 -12.96 11.49 22.87
CA ARG A 277 -13.09 10.07 23.23
C ARG A 277 -11.75 9.44 23.60
N MET A 278 -10.72 9.68 22.80
CA MET A 278 -9.40 9.10 23.03
C MET A 278 -8.74 9.63 24.32
N ASN A 279 -8.91 10.93 24.63
CA ASN A 279 -8.43 11.48 25.90
C ASN A 279 -9.19 10.90 27.10
N ASP A 280 -10.51 10.75 27.00
CA ASP A 280 -11.31 10.13 28.05
C ASP A 280 -10.87 8.67 28.32
N TRP A 281 -10.68 7.86 27.27
CA TRP A 281 -10.17 6.49 27.39
C TRP A 281 -8.75 6.42 27.98
N TYR A 282 -7.89 7.38 27.64
CA TYR A 282 -6.58 7.52 28.25
C TYR A 282 -6.68 7.85 29.75
N LEU A 283 -7.51 8.82 30.14
CA LEU A 283 -7.71 9.21 31.54
C LEU A 283 -8.35 8.10 32.38
N LYS A 284 -9.21 7.27 31.79
CA LYS A 284 -9.76 6.05 32.40
C LYS A 284 -8.75 4.91 32.50
N GLY A 285 -7.59 5.04 31.86
CA GLY A 285 -6.51 4.05 31.89
C GLY A 285 -6.77 2.81 31.04
N TYR A 286 -7.61 2.95 30.01
CA TYR A 286 -7.82 1.92 28.98
C TYR A 286 -6.67 1.88 27.97
N MET A 287 -5.94 2.99 27.85
CA MET A 287 -4.73 3.12 27.05
C MET A 287 -3.52 3.45 27.95
N THR A 288 -2.32 3.35 27.38
CA THR A 288 -1.07 3.66 28.10
C THR A 288 -0.08 4.43 27.22
N ASP A 289 0.86 5.13 27.85
CA ASP A 289 1.96 5.86 27.18
C ASP A 289 2.73 5.00 26.17
N GLU A 290 2.82 3.69 26.43
CA GLU A 290 3.54 2.74 25.58
C GLU A 290 3.02 2.76 24.13
N ASN A 291 1.70 2.86 23.93
CA ASN A 291 1.13 2.88 22.58
C ASN A 291 1.66 4.07 21.76
N PHE A 292 1.84 5.23 22.41
CA PHE A 292 2.29 6.46 21.75
C PHE A 292 3.82 6.53 21.61
N ALA A 293 4.55 5.55 22.16
CA ALA A 293 6.00 5.42 22.02
C ALA A 293 6.41 4.45 20.89
N PHE A 294 5.44 3.74 20.29
CA PHE A 294 5.66 2.83 19.17
C PHE A 294 6.09 3.58 17.91
N THR A 295 6.93 2.92 17.11
CA THR A 295 7.56 3.47 15.91
C THR A 295 7.58 2.50 14.74
N SER A 296 7.18 1.25 14.95
CA SER A 296 7.08 0.22 13.93
C SER A 296 5.65 -0.31 13.80
N ASP A 297 5.32 -0.89 12.65
CA ASP A 297 4.03 -1.55 12.43
C ASP A 297 3.82 -2.82 13.27
N SER A 298 4.90 -3.47 13.72
CA SER A 298 4.81 -4.71 14.48
C SER A 298 4.74 -4.49 16.00
N ASP A 299 4.99 -3.28 16.51
CA ASP A 299 5.13 -3.04 17.95
C ASP A 299 3.86 -3.42 18.74
N ASP A 300 2.67 -3.08 18.24
CA ASP A 300 1.38 -3.48 18.86
C ASP A 300 1.09 -4.97 18.72
N SER A 301 1.49 -5.57 17.59
CA SER A 301 1.35 -7.00 17.34
C SER A 301 2.23 -7.82 18.27
N ASP A 302 3.47 -7.37 18.52
CA ASP A 302 4.38 -7.94 19.51
C ASP A 302 3.84 -7.78 20.94
N TYR A 303 3.20 -6.64 21.24
CA TYR A 303 2.59 -6.39 22.54
C TYR A 303 1.38 -7.29 22.79
N MET A 304 0.57 -7.52 21.75
CA MET A 304 -0.52 -8.50 21.74
C MET A 304 0.02 -9.91 21.90
N ALA A 305 1.05 -10.33 21.16
CA ALA A 305 1.67 -11.65 21.28
C ALA A 305 2.37 -11.88 22.63
N ALA A 306 2.79 -10.80 23.31
CA ALA A 306 3.30 -10.88 24.68
C ALA A 306 2.20 -11.06 25.75
N GLY A 307 0.92 -11.16 25.36
CA GLY A 307 -0.22 -11.35 26.25
C GLY A 307 -0.62 -10.10 27.04
N LYS A 308 -0.16 -8.91 26.64
CA LYS A 308 -0.33 -7.65 27.39
C LYS A 308 -1.43 -6.74 26.86
N LEU A 309 -1.96 -7.00 25.68
CA LEU A 309 -3.06 -6.25 25.07
C LEU A 309 -4.34 -7.07 25.11
N PHE A 310 -5.50 -6.42 25.20
CA PHE A 310 -6.81 -7.05 24.99
C PHE A 310 -7.39 -6.74 23.61
N ALA A 311 -7.60 -5.45 23.30
CA ALA A 311 -8.19 -5.00 22.04
C ALA A 311 -7.20 -4.20 21.19
N LEU A 312 -7.20 -4.44 19.88
CA LEU A 312 -6.32 -3.78 18.92
C LEU A 312 -7.12 -3.24 17.73
N ALA A 313 -6.96 -1.94 17.45
CA ALA A 313 -7.36 -1.34 16.19
C ALA A 313 -6.20 -1.38 15.19
N LYS A 314 -6.36 -2.11 14.09
CA LYS A 314 -5.39 -2.20 12.97
C LYS A 314 -6.15 -2.43 11.65
N TYR A 315 -5.92 -3.54 10.96
CA TYR A 315 -6.56 -3.90 9.70
C TYR A 315 -7.73 -4.87 9.88
N SER A 316 -8.65 -4.89 8.92
CA SER A 316 -9.77 -5.83 8.89
C SER A 316 -9.35 -7.30 8.84
N ASN A 317 -8.13 -7.60 8.40
CA ASN A 317 -7.56 -8.95 8.37
C ASN A 317 -6.66 -9.30 9.57
N THR A 318 -6.52 -8.40 10.56
CA THR A 318 -5.61 -8.58 11.71
C THR A 318 -5.83 -9.90 12.43
N ALA A 319 -7.09 -10.34 12.59
CA ALA A 319 -7.39 -11.59 13.29
C ALA A 319 -6.81 -12.81 12.56
N ASP A 320 -6.86 -12.81 11.23
CA ASP A 320 -6.38 -13.92 10.40
C ASP A 320 -4.85 -13.81 10.23
N GLU A 321 -4.31 -12.62 9.96
CA GLU A 321 -2.88 -12.33 9.82
C GLU A 321 -2.09 -12.72 11.08
N MET A 322 -2.59 -12.37 12.27
CA MET A 322 -1.89 -12.62 13.52
C MET A 322 -1.95 -14.08 13.99
N GLY A 323 -2.75 -14.95 13.34
CA GLY A 323 -2.88 -16.36 13.74
C GLY A 323 -1.53 -17.08 13.78
N VAL A 324 -0.66 -16.83 12.79
CA VAL A 324 0.70 -17.39 12.74
C VAL A 324 1.56 -16.80 13.85
N THR A 325 1.59 -15.48 13.99
CA THR A 325 2.39 -14.77 15.01
C THR A 325 2.06 -15.24 16.43
N LEU A 326 0.76 -15.36 16.76
CA LEU A 326 0.31 -15.83 18.06
C LEU A 326 0.68 -17.29 18.31
N SER A 327 0.52 -18.15 17.29
CA SER A 327 0.92 -19.56 17.37
C SER A 327 2.43 -19.72 17.60
N GLU A 328 3.26 -18.96 16.87
CA GLU A 328 4.72 -19.00 17.01
C GLU A 328 5.20 -18.44 18.36
N ALA A 329 4.50 -17.44 18.89
CA ALA A 329 4.71 -16.91 20.24
C ALA A 329 4.28 -17.90 21.35
N GLY A 330 3.54 -18.96 20.98
CA GLY A 330 3.03 -19.96 21.92
C GLY A 330 1.84 -19.48 22.75
N CYS A 331 1.08 -18.51 22.23
CA CYS A 331 -0.17 -18.06 22.83
C CYS A 331 -1.24 -19.18 22.75
N ASP A 332 -2.08 -19.27 23.77
CA ASP A 332 -3.20 -20.21 23.86
C ASP A 332 -4.55 -19.57 23.56
N TYR A 333 -4.55 -18.35 23.03
CA TYR A 333 -5.70 -17.56 22.61
C TYR A 333 -5.56 -17.15 21.15
N SER A 334 -6.70 -16.83 20.54
CA SER A 334 -6.83 -16.26 19.19
C SER A 334 -7.46 -14.88 19.25
N LEU A 335 -7.71 -14.27 18.09
CA LEU A 335 -8.37 -12.97 17.99
C LEU A 335 -9.76 -13.09 17.36
N VAL A 336 -10.68 -12.28 17.88
CA VAL A 336 -12.05 -12.12 17.39
C VAL A 336 -12.20 -10.73 16.81
N GLN A 337 -12.64 -10.64 15.56
CA GLN A 337 -12.97 -9.40 14.88
C GLN A 337 -14.37 -8.91 15.30
N LEU A 338 -14.46 -7.69 15.81
CA LEU A 338 -15.73 -7.05 16.15
C LEU A 338 -16.33 -6.42 14.89
N THR A 339 -17.34 -7.07 14.33
CA THR A 339 -17.99 -6.66 13.07
C THR A 339 -19.31 -5.95 13.28
N ASP A 340 -20.10 -6.37 14.28
CA ASP A 340 -21.40 -5.77 14.59
C ASP A 340 -21.30 -4.25 14.89
N ILE A 341 -20.22 -3.82 15.56
CA ILE A 341 -19.97 -2.40 15.87
C ILE A 341 -19.85 -1.57 14.60
N ILE A 342 -19.29 -2.11 13.52
CA ILE A 342 -19.10 -1.40 12.24
C ILE A 342 -20.46 -1.13 11.59
N SER A 343 -21.33 -2.15 11.54
CA SER A 343 -22.64 -2.03 10.89
C SER A 343 -23.69 -1.30 11.74
N ASN A 344 -23.59 -1.39 13.07
CA ASN A 344 -24.65 -0.92 13.96
C ASN A 344 -24.37 0.46 14.58
N GLN A 345 -23.13 0.95 14.55
CA GLN A 345 -22.77 2.25 15.10
C GLN A 345 -23.47 3.38 14.32
N PRO A 346 -24.31 4.19 14.98
CA PRO A 346 -24.98 5.29 14.31
C PRO A 346 -23.97 6.31 13.76
N GLY A 347 -24.14 6.66 12.47
CA GLY A 347 -23.31 7.65 11.82
C GLY A 347 -21.93 7.15 11.38
N ALA A 348 -21.60 5.87 11.56
CA ALA A 348 -20.38 5.29 11.04
C ALA A 348 -20.32 5.41 9.51
N LYS A 349 -19.14 5.74 8.98
CA LYS A 349 -18.89 5.87 7.55
C LYS A 349 -17.48 5.43 7.20
N HIS A 350 -17.36 4.63 6.15
CA HIS A 350 -16.08 4.31 5.50
C HIS A 350 -15.93 5.18 4.24
N LEU A 351 -14.88 5.98 4.15
CA LEU A 351 -14.63 6.87 3.01
C LEU A 351 -13.74 6.16 1.99
N GLN A 352 -14.36 5.60 0.95
CA GLN A 352 -13.61 5.00 -0.15
C GLN A 352 -13.20 6.07 -1.17
N THR A 353 -12.03 6.67 -0.94
CA THR A 353 -11.53 7.83 -1.69
C THR A 353 -10.37 7.52 -2.63
N THR A 354 -9.90 6.26 -2.66
CA THR A 354 -8.71 5.89 -3.43
C THR A 354 -8.94 5.96 -4.95
N ALA A 355 -7.92 6.45 -5.65
CA ALA A 355 -7.77 6.42 -7.11
C ALA A 355 -6.67 5.41 -7.52
N GLY A 356 -6.41 4.45 -6.64
CA GLY A 356 -5.29 3.52 -6.68
C GLY A 356 -4.05 4.08 -5.98
N TRP A 357 -3.21 3.18 -5.47
CA TRP A 357 -2.21 3.50 -4.44
C TRP A 357 -0.76 3.22 -4.84
N ARG A 358 -0.54 2.44 -5.90
CA ARG A 358 0.79 2.11 -6.43
C ARG A 358 0.83 2.23 -7.94
N GLY A 359 1.93 2.76 -8.46
CA GLY A 359 2.17 2.85 -9.90
C GLY A 359 3.46 2.15 -10.34
N MET A 360 3.42 1.58 -11.54
CA MET A 360 4.60 1.10 -12.26
C MET A 360 4.90 2.01 -13.46
N PHE A 361 6.12 2.52 -13.53
CA PHE A 361 6.56 3.52 -14.51
C PHE A 361 7.68 2.98 -15.38
N VAL A 362 7.73 3.40 -16.66
CA VAL A 362 8.79 3.06 -17.60
C VAL A 362 9.66 4.31 -17.85
N PRO A 363 10.87 4.41 -17.27
CA PRO A 363 11.75 5.54 -17.49
C PRO A 363 12.21 5.65 -18.96
N LYS A 364 12.58 6.86 -19.39
CA LYS A 364 13.24 7.07 -20.71
C LYS A 364 14.61 6.37 -20.83
N SER A 365 15.18 5.90 -19.71
CA SER A 365 16.38 5.05 -19.68
C SER A 365 16.11 3.57 -19.96
N CYS A 366 14.85 3.16 -20.13
CA CYS A 366 14.47 1.79 -20.44
C CYS A 366 15.17 1.29 -21.72
N SER A 367 15.85 0.17 -21.60
CA SER A 367 16.64 -0.47 -22.64
C SER A 367 15.77 -1.15 -23.71
N ASP A 368 14.57 -1.58 -23.35
CA ASP A 368 13.57 -2.12 -24.28
C ASP A 368 12.14 -1.71 -23.86
N PRO A 369 11.68 -0.51 -24.27
CA PRO A 369 10.35 -0.01 -23.91
C PRO A 369 9.21 -0.83 -24.52
N VAL A 370 9.43 -1.52 -25.64
CA VAL A 370 8.39 -2.36 -26.27
C VAL A 370 8.20 -3.66 -25.46
N ALA A 371 9.29 -4.26 -24.97
CA ALA A 371 9.21 -5.40 -24.06
C ALA A 371 8.53 -4.99 -22.73
N ALA A 372 8.90 -3.85 -22.15
CA ALA A 372 8.26 -3.30 -20.95
C ALA A 372 6.75 -3.09 -21.16
N TYR A 373 6.35 -2.50 -22.30
CA TYR A 373 4.95 -2.33 -22.67
C TYR A 373 4.18 -3.66 -22.72
N HIS A 374 4.72 -4.68 -23.39
CA HIS A 374 4.06 -5.98 -23.48
C HIS A 374 3.90 -6.65 -22.11
N PHE A 375 4.90 -6.52 -21.23
CA PHE A 375 4.77 -6.95 -19.84
C PHE A 375 3.65 -6.21 -19.11
N MET A 376 3.64 -4.87 -19.16
CA MET A 376 2.60 -4.06 -18.48
C MET A 376 1.20 -4.36 -19.02
N LYS A 377 1.05 -4.51 -20.34
CA LYS A 377 -0.23 -4.86 -20.98
C LYS A 377 -0.71 -6.25 -20.56
N PHE A 378 0.19 -7.22 -20.46
CA PHE A 378 -0.16 -8.54 -19.95
C PHE A 378 -0.59 -8.46 -18.47
N MET A 379 0.18 -7.80 -17.62
CA MET A 379 -0.16 -7.65 -16.19
C MET A 379 -1.49 -6.90 -15.97
N TYR A 380 -1.83 -5.95 -16.85
CA TYR A 380 -3.13 -5.28 -16.82
C TYR A 380 -4.30 -6.19 -17.23
N SER A 381 -4.06 -7.14 -18.13
CA SER A 381 -5.12 -8.04 -18.59
C SER A 381 -5.68 -8.88 -17.45
N GLU A 382 -6.93 -9.33 -17.57
CA GLU A 382 -7.55 -10.24 -16.61
C GLU A 382 -6.69 -11.50 -16.37
N GLU A 383 -6.14 -12.08 -17.44
CA GLU A 383 -5.25 -13.24 -17.32
C GLU A 383 -4.02 -12.94 -16.46
N GLY A 384 -3.38 -11.78 -16.66
CA GLY A 384 -2.20 -11.38 -15.90
C GLY A 384 -2.51 -11.08 -14.44
N GLN A 385 -3.61 -10.37 -14.18
CA GLN A 385 -4.06 -10.07 -12.81
C GLN A 385 -4.40 -11.36 -12.05
N CYS A 386 -5.22 -12.24 -12.63
CA CYS A 386 -5.59 -13.51 -11.99
C CYS A 386 -4.38 -14.42 -11.78
N LEU A 387 -3.48 -14.55 -12.77
CA LEU A 387 -2.27 -15.38 -12.64
C LEU A 387 -1.35 -14.88 -11.53
N SER A 388 -1.14 -13.56 -11.45
CA SER A 388 -0.20 -12.96 -10.51
C SER A 388 -0.76 -12.81 -9.09
N LEU A 389 -2.08 -12.62 -8.93
CA LEU A 389 -2.75 -12.54 -7.63
C LEU A 389 -3.15 -13.92 -7.09
N TRP A 390 -3.82 -14.73 -7.91
CA TRP A 390 -4.52 -15.96 -7.48
C TRP A 390 -3.78 -17.24 -7.87
N GLY A 391 -2.81 -17.15 -8.78
CA GLY A 391 -2.16 -18.31 -9.38
C GLY A 391 -2.92 -18.90 -10.56
N GLU A 392 -2.74 -20.19 -10.82
CA GLU A 392 -3.28 -20.84 -12.01
C GLU A 392 -4.68 -21.42 -11.80
N GLU A 393 -5.59 -21.10 -12.71
CA GLU A 393 -6.91 -21.74 -12.74
C GLU A 393 -6.78 -23.26 -12.97
N GLY A 394 -7.55 -24.05 -12.22
CA GLY A 394 -7.52 -25.52 -12.21
C GLY A 394 -6.41 -26.11 -11.33
N VAL A 395 -5.47 -25.30 -10.83
CA VAL A 395 -4.41 -25.72 -9.89
C VAL A 395 -4.61 -25.06 -8.53
N ASP A 396 -4.56 -23.73 -8.51
CA ASP A 396 -4.60 -22.93 -7.29
C ASP A 396 -6.03 -22.46 -6.98
N TRP A 397 -6.85 -22.28 -8.01
CA TRP A 397 -8.23 -21.82 -7.88
C TRP A 397 -9.12 -22.32 -9.01
N ASN A 398 -10.44 -22.23 -8.83
CA ASN A 398 -11.43 -22.43 -9.90
C ASN A 398 -12.49 -21.34 -9.82
N TRP A 399 -13.04 -20.93 -10.96
CA TRP A 399 -14.15 -19.97 -10.97
C TRP A 399 -15.46 -20.61 -10.49
N ASP A 400 -16.17 -19.92 -9.59
CA ASP A 400 -17.56 -20.24 -9.26
C ASP A 400 -18.51 -19.41 -10.16
N GLU A 401 -19.01 -20.04 -11.21
CA GLU A 401 -19.95 -19.42 -12.16
C GLU A 401 -21.31 -19.06 -11.53
N GLU A 402 -21.74 -19.74 -10.46
CA GLU A 402 -23.04 -19.48 -9.83
C GLU A 402 -23.00 -18.20 -9.00
N HIS A 403 -21.83 -17.89 -8.45
CA HIS A 403 -21.66 -16.82 -7.47
C HIS A 403 -20.66 -15.73 -7.89
N SER A 404 -20.04 -15.86 -9.07
CA SER A 404 -19.11 -14.90 -9.71
C SER A 404 -17.89 -14.53 -8.87
N TYR A 405 -17.17 -15.53 -8.33
CA TYR A 405 -15.92 -15.32 -7.58
C TYR A 405 -14.94 -16.50 -7.72
N PRO A 406 -13.62 -16.31 -7.45
CA PRO A 406 -12.66 -17.41 -7.47
C PRO A 406 -12.69 -18.20 -6.15
N VAL A 407 -12.80 -19.52 -6.25
CA VAL A 407 -12.61 -20.43 -5.11
C VAL A 407 -11.15 -20.84 -5.07
N LEU A 408 -10.39 -20.30 -4.11
CA LEU A 408 -8.98 -20.66 -3.91
C LEU A 408 -8.84 -21.96 -3.11
N ASN A 409 -7.80 -22.73 -3.43
CA ASN A 409 -7.42 -23.95 -2.72
C ASN A 409 -6.40 -23.68 -1.59
N TYR A 410 -6.14 -22.41 -1.28
CA TYR A 410 -5.19 -21.93 -0.28
C TYR A 410 -5.75 -20.68 0.42
N ASP A 411 -5.12 -20.28 1.53
CA ASP A 411 -5.48 -19.05 2.22
C ASP A 411 -4.89 -17.84 1.49
N PHE A 412 -5.76 -16.96 0.97
CA PHE A 412 -5.34 -15.75 0.28
C PHE A 412 -4.50 -14.81 1.16
N GLU A 413 -4.72 -14.82 2.48
CA GLU A 413 -3.96 -13.98 3.39
C GLU A 413 -2.57 -14.56 3.69
N SER A 414 -2.39 -15.87 3.53
CA SER A 414 -1.13 -16.60 3.74
C SER A 414 -0.72 -17.45 2.53
N PRO A 415 -0.44 -16.87 1.35
CA PRO A 415 -0.06 -17.63 0.16
C PRO A 415 1.32 -18.28 0.32
N ASN A 416 1.60 -19.30 -0.50
CA ASN A 416 2.96 -19.85 -0.59
C ASN A 416 3.90 -18.84 -1.27
N GLU A 417 4.75 -18.18 -0.49
CA GLU A 417 5.68 -17.18 -0.98
C GLU A 417 6.62 -17.69 -2.08
N ALA A 418 7.01 -18.97 -2.04
CA ALA A 418 7.93 -19.56 -3.00
C ALA A 418 7.35 -19.68 -4.42
N ASP A 419 6.03 -19.66 -4.56
CA ASP A 419 5.37 -19.66 -5.86
C ASP A 419 5.36 -18.27 -6.50
N GLY A 420 5.52 -17.20 -5.71
CA GLY A 420 5.51 -15.81 -6.18
C GLY A 420 4.11 -15.24 -6.49
N MET A 421 3.03 -15.83 -5.98
CA MET A 421 1.68 -15.27 -6.12
C MET A 421 1.39 -14.15 -5.11
N LYS A 422 0.29 -13.42 -5.29
CA LYS A 422 -0.16 -12.26 -4.50
C LYS A 422 0.74 -11.03 -4.62
N PHE A 423 1.97 -11.05 -4.08
CA PHE A 423 2.79 -9.84 -4.09
C PHE A 423 3.22 -9.45 -5.51
N TRP A 424 3.57 -10.39 -6.41
CA TRP A 424 3.80 -10.01 -7.81
C TRP A 424 2.53 -9.51 -8.51
N GLY A 425 1.34 -9.89 -8.06
CA GLY A 425 0.07 -9.29 -8.47
C GLY A 425 -0.15 -7.89 -7.91
N TRP A 426 0.52 -7.50 -6.84
CA TRP A 426 0.55 -6.13 -6.34
C TRP A 426 1.34 -5.15 -7.20
N ILE A 427 2.01 -5.62 -8.27
CA ILE A 427 2.53 -4.75 -9.35
C ILE A 427 1.39 -4.15 -10.17
N TYR A 428 0.31 -4.92 -10.38
CA TYR A 428 -0.83 -4.52 -11.20
C TYR A 428 -2.07 -5.31 -10.81
N HIS A 429 -3.06 -4.63 -10.21
CA HIS A 429 -4.38 -5.20 -9.99
C HIS A 429 -5.44 -4.11 -9.85
N ASP A 430 -6.70 -4.48 -10.08
CA ASP A 430 -7.83 -3.66 -9.70
C ASP A 430 -8.34 -3.99 -8.27
N GLY A 431 -9.32 -3.22 -7.80
CA GLY A 431 -9.90 -3.40 -6.47
C GLY A 431 -10.74 -4.68 -6.35
N VAL A 432 -11.46 -5.06 -7.40
CA VAL A 432 -12.27 -6.29 -7.44
C VAL A 432 -11.37 -7.52 -7.29
N ARG A 433 -10.37 -7.70 -8.15
CA ARG A 433 -9.54 -8.91 -8.14
C ARG A 433 -8.77 -9.11 -6.84
N ASN A 434 -8.36 -8.02 -6.20
CA ASN A 434 -7.65 -8.11 -4.92
C ASN A 434 -8.57 -8.51 -3.75
N THR A 435 -9.87 -8.23 -3.84
CA THR A 435 -10.80 -8.39 -2.70
C THR A 435 -11.75 -9.58 -2.84
N LEU A 436 -12.07 -9.96 -4.08
CA LEU A 436 -12.98 -11.05 -4.42
C LEU A 436 -12.60 -12.42 -3.82
N PRO A 437 -11.31 -12.82 -3.73
CA PRO A 437 -10.94 -14.08 -3.10
C PRO A 437 -11.38 -14.24 -1.64
N GLY A 438 -11.62 -13.13 -0.93
CA GLY A 438 -12.04 -13.16 0.47
C GLY A 438 -13.38 -13.88 0.70
N TYR A 439 -14.27 -13.91 -0.30
CA TYR A 439 -15.61 -14.49 -0.13
C TYR A 439 -15.56 -16.00 0.16
N GLY A 440 -14.75 -16.76 -0.57
CA GLY A 440 -14.62 -18.21 -0.39
C GLY A 440 -14.02 -18.64 0.95
N ASN A 441 -13.42 -17.70 1.69
CA ASN A 441 -12.76 -17.97 2.97
C ASN A 441 -13.76 -17.93 4.16
N GLU A 442 -14.98 -17.38 3.99
CA GLU A 442 -16.04 -17.16 5.01
C GLU A 442 -15.57 -16.60 6.39
N GLY A 443 -14.32 -16.11 6.44
CA GLY A 443 -13.58 -15.78 7.64
C GLY A 443 -13.91 -14.41 8.22
N GLN A 444 -13.21 -14.07 9.30
CA GLN A 444 -13.44 -12.83 10.04
C GLN A 444 -13.07 -11.61 9.18
N THR A 445 -12.03 -11.71 8.36
CA THR A 445 -11.62 -10.67 7.40
C THR A 445 -12.77 -10.27 6.48
N PHE A 446 -13.40 -11.24 5.82
CA PHE A 446 -14.44 -10.95 4.84
C PHE A 446 -15.65 -10.27 5.49
N LYS A 447 -16.08 -10.75 6.67
CA LYS A 447 -17.20 -10.15 7.41
C LYS A 447 -16.92 -8.70 7.83
N ALA A 448 -15.70 -8.37 8.23
CA ALA A 448 -15.33 -6.99 8.54
C ALA A 448 -15.35 -6.09 7.30
N ARG A 449 -14.79 -6.58 6.18
CA ARG A 449 -14.80 -5.85 4.91
C ARG A 449 -16.22 -5.67 4.36
N GLU A 450 -17.09 -6.68 4.48
CA GLU A 450 -18.52 -6.59 4.13
C GLU A 450 -19.23 -5.54 4.97
N ALA A 451 -19.03 -5.55 6.30
CA ALA A 451 -19.61 -4.58 7.21
C ALA A 451 -19.20 -3.14 6.88
N ALA A 452 -17.92 -2.90 6.57
CA ALA A 452 -17.41 -1.60 6.16
C ALA A 452 -17.91 -1.17 4.78
N THR A 453 -17.97 -2.12 3.82
CA THR A 453 -18.50 -1.88 2.47
C THR A 453 -19.96 -1.40 2.53
N ALA A 454 -20.78 -1.96 3.44
CA ALA A 454 -22.18 -1.56 3.62
C ALA A 454 -22.38 -0.12 4.12
N ILE A 455 -21.35 0.50 4.72
CA ILE A 455 -21.36 1.89 5.21
C ILE A 455 -20.46 2.81 4.37
N SER A 456 -20.05 2.38 3.18
CA SER A 456 -19.07 3.10 2.36
C SER A 456 -19.67 4.25 1.56
N GLU A 457 -18.94 5.37 1.51
CA GLU A 457 -19.17 6.48 0.58
C GLU A 457 -18.00 6.52 -0.41
N THR A 458 -18.28 6.30 -1.70
CA THR A 458 -17.26 6.29 -2.76
C THR A 458 -17.05 7.69 -3.33
N ASN A 459 -15.80 8.15 -3.35
CA ASN A 459 -15.42 9.42 -3.96
C ASN A 459 -13.96 9.39 -4.43
N PRO A 460 -13.65 8.69 -5.54
CA PRO A 460 -12.28 8.57 -6.05
C PRO A 460 -11.69 9.90 -6.53
N VAL A 461 -12.52 10.94 -6.69
CA VAL A 461 -12.07 12.28 -7.10
C VAL A 461 -11.10 12.88 -6.09
N LEU A 462 -11.27 12.59 -4.79
CA LEU A 462 -10.35 13.02 -3.75
C LEU A 462 -8.97 12.38 -3.92
N GLY A 463 -8.89 11.09 -4.28
CA GLY A 463 -7.64 10.40 -4.60
C GLY A 463 -6.94 10.90 -5.87
N MET A 464 -7.65 11.63 -6.73
CA MET A 464 -7.07 12.30 -7.91
C MET A 464 -6.40 13.64 -7.57
N LEU A 465 -6.55 14.16 -6.34
CA LEU A 465 -5.93 15.42 -5.89
C LEU A 465 -4.46 15.23 -5.53
N ARG A 466 -3.65 14.85 -6.53
CA ARG A 466 -2.22 14.59 -6.37
C ARG A 466 -1.42 15.88 -6.44
N MET A 467 -0.70 16.19 -5.38
CA MET A 467 0.16 17.37 -5.34
C MET A 467 1.49 17.07 -6.04
N GLY A 468 2.05 18.07 -6.72
CA GLY A 468 3.37 17.95 -7.31
C GLY A 468 4.44 17.84 -6.22
N ALA A 469 5.42 16.96 -6.39
CA ALA A 469 6.44 16.67 -5.37
C ALA A 469 7.16 17.91 -4.83
N ASP A 470 7.47 18.85 -5.72
CA ASP A 470 8.19 20.10 -5.43
C ASP A 470 7.24 21.31 -5.27
N SER A 471 5.93 21.07 -5.14
CA SER A 471 4.93 22.13 -5.04
C SER A 471 4.81 22.70 -3.62
N GLU A 472 4.27 23.92 -3.53
CA GLU A 472 4.00 24.54 -2.23
C GLU A 472 2.93 23.76 -1.46
N GLU A 473 1.92 23.23 -2.17
CA GLU A 473 0.84 22.42 -1.64
C GLU A 473 1.37 21.14 -0.96
N GLN A 474 2.28 20.41 -1.61
CA GLN A 474 2.90 19.23 -1.02
C GLN A 474 3.72 19.59 0.23
N THR A 475 4.40 20.74 0.21
CA THR A 475 5.14 21.24 1.39
C THR A 475 4.20 21.55 2.55
N ILE A 476 3.07 22.20 2.28
CA ILE A 476 2.03 22.47 3.29
C ILE A 476 1.49 21.14 3.83
N MET A 477 1.10 20.20 2.96
CA MET A 477 0.56 18.90 3.39
C MET A 477 1.54 18.14 4.29
N ASN A 478 2.83 18.08 3.92
CA ASN A 478 3.86 17.44 4.75
C ASN A 478 3.98 18.08 6.13
N ASN A 479 3.94 19.42 6.21
CA ASN A 479 3.97 20.14 7.49
C ASN A 479 2.71 19.85 8.33
N LEU A 480 1.53 19.72 7.70
CA LEU A 480 0.28 19.35 8.39
C LEU A 480 0.32 17.92 8.91
N VAL A 481 0.86 16.97 8.16
CA VAL A 481 1.08 15.58 8.61
C VAL A 481 2.04 15.55 9.80
N GLU A 482 3.15 16.27 9.72
CA GLU A 482 4.10 16.39 10.83
C GLU A 482 3.45 17.03 12.07
N LEU A 483 2.66 18.09 11.89
CA LEU A 483 1.92 18.73 12.97
C LEU A 483 0.93 17.75 13.62
N TYR A 484 0.14 17.05 12.82
CA TYR A 484 -0.82 16.05 13.30
C TYR A 484 -0.11 14.97 14.12
N ASN A 485 0.96 14.38 13.61
CA ASN A 485 1.72 13.34 14.30
C ASN A 485 2.31 13.86 15.63
N ASN A 486 2.86 15.08 15.64
CA ASN A 486 3.47 15.70 16.82
C ASN A 486 2.45 16.11 17.90
N MET A 487 1.20 16.39 17.52
CA MET A 487 0.15 16.85 18.43
C MET A 487 -0.73 15.70 18.93
N THR A 488 -0.97 14.67 18.12
CA THR A 488 -1.89 13.56 18.43
C THR A 488 -1.65 12.98 19.82
N ALA A 489 -0.42 12.54 20.11
CA ALA A 489 -0.09 11.96 21.42
C ALA A 489 -0.34 12.96 22.56
N LYS A 490 0.07 14.23 22.40
CA LYS A 490 -0.11 15.26 23.44
C LYS A 490 -1.57 15.55 23.74
N ILE A 491 -2.42 15.60 22.71
CA ILE A 491 -3.86 15.81 22.84
C ILE A 491 -4.47 14.65 23.61
N ILE A 492 -4.19 13.42 23.18
CA ILE A 492 -4.73 12.20 23.80
C ILE A 492 -4.26 12.06 25.26
N THR A 493 -2.98 12.33 25.54
CA THR A 493 -2.42 12.16 26.89
C THR A 493 -2.59 13.38 27.80
N ALA A 494 -3.34 14.40 27.39
CA ALA A 494 -3.57 15.61 28.20
C ALA A 494 -4.19 15.25 29.55
N SER A 495 -3.86 16.01 30.60
CA SER A 495 -4.24 15.64 31.98
C SER A 495 -5.72 15.89 32.27
N THR A 496 -6.39 16.71 31.47
CA THR A 496 -7.83 16.96 31.57
C THR A 496 -8.47 17.12 30.19
N PRO A 497 -9.80 16.91 30.08
CA PRO A 497 -10.53 17.16 28.83
C PRO A 497 -10.39 18.60 28.31
N GLU A 498 -10.32 19.59 29.20
CA GLU A 498 -10.12 20.99 28.80
C GLU A 498 -8.74 21.25 28.21
N GLU A 499 -7.70 20.60 28.75
CA GLU A 499 -6.34 20.67 28.20
C GLU A 499 -6.26 19.97 26.84
N SER A 500 -6.86 18.78 26.70
CA SER A 500 -6.98 18.07 25.42
C SER A 500 -7.63 18.95 24.35
N LYS A 501 -8.80 19.51 24.67
CA LYS A 501 -9.52 20.42 23.78
C LYS A 501 -8.70 21.66 23.42
N ALA A 502 -7.98 22.25 24.38
CA ALA A 502 -7.12 23.40 24.11
C ALA A 502 -5.96 23.07 23.14
N LEU A 503 -5.32 21.91 23.30
CA LEU A 503 -4.27 21.44 22.41
C LEU A 503 -4.79 21.12 21.01
N TYR A 504 -6.00 20.56 20.89
CA TYR A 504 -6.65 20.36 19.59
C TYR A 504 -6.92 21.69 18.88
N GLN A 505 -7.45 22.70 19.60
CA GLN A 505 -7.67 24.04 19.03
C GLN A 505 -6.36 24.74 18.66
N GLU A 506 -5.27 24.51 19.41
CA GLU A 506 -3.92 24.94 19.06
C GLU A 506 -3.47 24.29 17.75
N MET A 507 -3.65 22.97 17.59
CA MET A 507 -3.33 22.25 16.35
C MET A 507 -4.04 22.87 15.14
N LEU A 508 -5.35 23.12 15.22
CA LEU A 508 -6.10 23.76 14.13
C LEU A 508 -5.62 25.19 13.83
N SER A 509 -5.33 25.97 14.86
CA SER A 509 -4.79 27.33 14.66
C SER A 509 -3.40 27.30 14.01
N THR A 510 -2.55 26.35 14.39
CA THR A 510 -1.22 26.19 13.80
C THR A 510 -1.32 25.69 12.37
N ALA A 511 -2.23 24.76 12.07
CA ALA A 511 -2.50 24.30 10.70
C ALA A 511 -2.86 25.47 9.77
N LYS A 512 -3.73 26.38 10.21
CA LYS A 512 -4.06 27.61 9.48
C LYS A 512 -2.84 28.48 9.24
N SER A 513 -1.99 28.66 10.26
CA SER A 513 -0.74 29.42 10.11
C SER A 513 0.29 28.77 9.17
N MET A 514 0.21 27.45 8.97
CA MET A 514 1.03 26.68 8.05
C MET A 514 0.49 26.69 6.61
N GLY A 515 -0.70 27.27 6.37
CA GLY A 515 -1.28 27.43 5.04
C GLY A 515 -2.41 26.45 4.70
N ALA A 516 -3.06 25.83 5.68
CA ALA A 516 -4.21 24.93 5.45
C ALA A 516 -5.28 25.58 4.56
N ASP A 517 -5.69 26.83 4.83
CA ASP A 517 -6.68 27.55 4.01
C ASP A 517 -6.26 27.67 2.52
N LYS A 518 -4.96 27.84 2.26
CA LYS A 518 -4.43 27.92 0.88
C LYS A 518 -4.45 26.55 0.20
N LEU A 519 -4.12 25.50 0.95
CA LEU A 519 -4.17 24.13 0.47
C LEU A 519 -5.61 23.72 0.12
N ASP A 520 -6.57 24.09 0.96
CA ASP A 520 -8.00 23.91 0.71
C ASP A 520 -8.47 24.63 -0.56
N GLU A 521 -8.10 25.91 -0.74
CA GLU A 521 -8.47 26.66 -1.94
C GLU A 521 -7.95 25.98 -3.24
N TRP A 522 -6.73 25.44 -3.20
CA TRP A 522 -6.18 24.66 -4.30
C TRP A 522 -6.96 23.35 -4.51
N ALA A 523 -7.18 22.60 -3.44
CA ALA A 523 -7.84 21.30 -3.47
C ALA A 523 -9.28 21.41 -3.98
N ASP A 524 -10.04 22.38 -3.48
CA ASP A 524 -11.45 22.60 -3.83
C ASP A 524 -11.63 22.98 -5.31
N SER A 525 -10.73 23.82 -5.82
CA SER A 525 -10.70 24.18 -7.25
C SER A 525 -10.47 22.95 -8.14
N LYS A 526 -9.49 22.11 -7.79
CA LYS A 526 -9.19 20.88 -8.52
C LYS A 526 -10.28 19.83 -8.37
N TYR A 527 -10.88 19.73 -7.19
CA TYR A 527 -11.99 18.85 -6.90
C TYR A 527 -13.19 19.18 -7.78
N ALA A 528 -13.58 20.45 -7.88
CA ALA A 528 -14.69 20.87 -8.74
C ALA A 528 -14.46 20.53 -10.23
N GLU A 529 -13.25 20.76 -10.75
CA GLU A 529 -12.87 20.42 -12.13
C GLU A 529 -12.95 18.92 -12.40
N LYS A 530 -12.27 18.12 -11.56
CA LYS A 530 -12.18 16.67 -11.74
C LYS A 530 -13.51 15.97 -11.47
N LYS A 531 -14.30 16.48 -10.51
CA LYS A 531 -15.63 15.96 -10.20
C LYS A 531 -16.58 16.12 -11.38
N ALA A 532 -16.58 17.28 -12.03
CA ALA A 532 -17.40 17.49 -13.22
C ALA A 532 -17.03 16.51 -14.34
N ALA A 533 -15.73 16.32 -14.60
CA ALA A 533 -15.26 15.35 -15.60
C ALA A 533 -15.61 13.90 -15.24
N TYR A 534 -15.49 13.53 -13.96
CA TYR A 534 -15.82 12.18 -13.49
C TYR A 534 -17.33 11.89 -13.58
N ASP A 535 -18.17 12.84 -13.15
CA ASP A 535 -19.62 12.71 -13.19
C ASP A 535 -20.17 12.57 -14.63
N GLU A 536 -19.45 13.02 -15.66
CA GLU A 536 -19.81 12.84 -17.07
C GLU A 536 -19.61 11.39 -17.57
N ILE A 537 -18.70 10.62 -16.96
CA ILE A 537 -18.25 9.33 -17.50
C ILE A 537 -18.39 8.15 -16.54
N LYS A 538 -18.67 8.38 -15.25
CA LYS A 538 -18.71 7.32 -14.22
C LYS A 538 -19.75 6.23 -14.49
N ASP A 539 -20.80 6.56 -15.24
CA ASP A 539 -21.90 5.65 -15.58
C ASP A 539 -21.68 4.93 -16.93
N ILE A 540 -20.51 5.09 -17.56
CA ILE A 540 -20.11 4.26 -18.71
C ILE A 540 -19.82 2.86 -18.17
N GLY A 541 -20.65 1.88 -18.55
CA GLY A 541 -20.51 0.48 -18.14
C GLY A 541 -19.36 -0.25 -18.84
N ALA A 542 -19.11 -1.50 -18.44
CA ALA A 542 -17.94 -2.27 -18.87
C ALA A 542 -17.88 -2.59 -20.38
N ASP A 543 -19.00 -2.56 -21.09
CA ASP A 543 -19.11 -2.87 -22.52
C ASP A 543 -18.52 -1.79 -23.48
N TYR A 544 -17.73 -0.84 -22.96
CA TYR A 544 -17.14 0.27 -23.72
C TYR A 544 -16.22 -0.18 -24.87
#